data_AF-A0A2R6FWJ5-F1
#
_entry.id   AF-A0A2R6FWJ5-F1
#
_cell.length_a   1.000
_cell.length_b   1.000
_cell.length_c   1.000
_cell.angle_alpha   90.00
_cell.angle_beta   90.00
_cell.angle_gamma   90.00
#
_symmetry.space_group_name_H-M   'P 1'
#
loop_
_entity.id
_entity.type
_entity.pdbx_description
1 polymer ?
#
loop_
_entity_poly.entity_id
_entity_poly.type
_entity_poly.pdbx_seq_one_letter_code
_entity_poly.pdbx_strand_id
1 'polypeptide(L)'
;MNQRKRVLAAGAATVAIFLAVQAGALALVGPFESAGYRAVENPSNPANSAIYLGAILVATAAMLGVIKAGADRVLRGFVILSAGFVSLYVFSVLLPAPLGWSVAGIATSPLALAAAGLLALALLAHPEWYVIDAAGIVMGAGAAALFGISFGLFPAIVLLLALAVYDAISVYGTEHMLALADGVM
;
A
#
# COMPACT_ATOMS: atom_id res chain seq x y z
N MET A 1 5.78 -28.67 -16.83
CA MET A 1 6.73 -27.53 -16.86
C MET A 1 7.84 -27.80 -15.85
N ASN A 2 9.12 -27.84 -16.24
CA ASN A 2 10.22 -28.19 -15.32
C ASN A 2 10.39 -27.13 -14.22
N GLN A 3 10.86 -27.54 -13.04
CA GLN A 3 11.01 -26.68 -11.85
C GLN A 3 11.73 -25.36 -12.16
N ARG A 4 12.82 -25.38 -12.94
CA ARG A 4 13.53 -24.16 -13.37
C ARG A 4 12.63 -23.17 -14.11
N LYS A 5 11.78 -23.64 -15.03
CA LYS A 5 10.85 -22.79 -15.77
C LYS A 5 9.78 -22.18 -14.85
N ARG A 6 9.33 -22.92 -13.83
CA ARG A 6 8.37 -22.41 -12.83
C ARG A 6 8.99 -21.32 -11.97
N VAL A 7 10.22 -21.51 -11.50
CA VAL A 7 10.94 -20.50 -10.69
C VAL A 7 11.19 -19.24 -11.50
N LEU A 8 11.62 -19.37 -12.76
CA LEU A 8 11.82 -18.22 -13.65
C LEU A 8 10.51 -17.47 -13.92
N ALA A 9 9.41 -18.20 -14.17
CA ALA A 9 8.10 -17.58 -14.38
C ALA A 9 7.62 -16.82 -13.15
N ALA A 10 7.78 -17.40 -11.95
CA ALA A 10 7.42 -16.73 -10.69
C ALA A 10 8.27 -15.47 -10.47
N GLY A 11 9.59 -15.55 -10.65
CA GLY A 11 10.47 -14.39 -10.53
C GLY A 11 10.15 -13.29 -11.55
N ALA A 12 9.87 -13.66 -12.80
CA ALA A 12 9.46 -12.71 -13.83
C ALA A 12 8.12 -12.04 -13.49
N ALA A 13 7.15 -12.79 -12.94
CA ALA A 13 5.89 -12.22 -12.48
C ALA A 13 6.08 -11.21 -11.34
N THR A 14 6.93 -11.52 -10.35
CA THR A 14 7.25 -10.58 -9.26
C THR A 14 7.88 -9.30 -9.79
N VAL A 15 8.83 -9.40 -10.73
CA VAL A 15 9.44 -8.22 -11.37
C VAL A 15 8.41 -7.42 -12.15
N ALA A 16 7.49 -8.08 -12.85
CA ALA A 16 6.42 -7.40 -13.58
C ALA A 16 5.48 -6.63 -12.65
N ILE A 17 5.09 -7.22 -11.51
CA ILE A 17 4.29 -6.55 -10.48
C ILE A 17 5.04 -5.33 -9.93
N PHE A 18 6.32 -5.47 -9.61
CA PHE A 18 7.17 -4.37 -9.13
C PHE A 18 7.25 -3.20 -10.12
N LEU A 19 7.41 -3.49 -11.41
CA LEU A 19 7.42 -2.47 -12.46
C LEU A 19 6.04 -1.85 -12.68
N ALA A 20 4.97 -2.63 -12.60
CA ALA A 20 3.60 -2.14 -12.73
C ALA A 20 3.26 -1.15 -11.60
N VAL A 21 3.66 -1.45 -10.37
CA VAL A 21 3.50 -0.55 -9.21
C VAL A 21 4.24 0.77 -9.42
N GLN A 22 5.50 0.72 -9.88
CA GLN A 22 6.28 1.94 -10.13
C GLN A 22 5.70 2.78 -11.27
N ALA A 23 5.37 2.16 -12.40
CA ALA A 23 4.77 2.85 -13.52
C ALA A 23 3.42 3.47 -13.14
N GLY A 24 2.59 2.73 -12.40
CA GLY A 24 1.34 3.22 -11.84
C GLY A 24 1.54 4.39 -10.89
N ALA A 25 2.52 4.30 -9.98
CA ALA A 25 2.83 5.38 -9.05
C ALA A 25 3.22 6.66 -9.79
N LEU A 26 4.14 6.58 -10.76
CA LEU A 26 4.57 7.72 -11.57
C LEU A 26 3.40 8.33 -12.37
N ALA A 27 2.52 7.49 -12.92
CA ALA A 27 1.33 7.96 -13.63
C ALA A 27 0.34 8.70 -12.71
N LEU A 28 0.30 8.35 -11.42
CA LEU A 28 -0.61 8.94 -10.43
C LEU A 28 -0.07 10.22 -9.78
N VAL A 29 1.23 10.51 -9.85
CA VAL A 29 1.85 11.69 -9.20
C VAL A 29 1.14 12.99 -9.59
N GLY A 30 1.18 13.36 -10.88
CA GLY A 30 0.59 14.62 -11.35
C GLY A 30 -0.91 14.74 -11.05
N PRO A 31 -1.71 13.70 -11.34
CA PRO A 31 -3.11 13.70 -11.00
C PRO A 31 -3.39 13.83 -9.49
N PHE A 32 -2.62 13.18 -8.62
CA PHE A 32 -2.77 13.32 -7.16
C PHE A 32 -2.38 14.71 -6.64
N GLU A 33 -1.36 15.34 -7.22
CA GLU A 33 -1.03 16.74 -6.89
C GLU A 33 -2.16 17.68 -7.27
N SER A 34 -2.76 17.50 -8.45
CA SER A 34 -3.88 18.31 -8.91
C SER A 34 -5.14 18.13 -8.05
N ALA A 35 -5.33 16.93 -7.49
CA ALA A 35 -6.42 16.61 -6.57
C ALA A 35 -6.16 17.10 -5.13
N GLY A 36 -4.97 17.64 -4.85
CA GLY A 36 -4.60 18.14 -3.52
C GLY A 36 -4.39 17.04 -2.48
N TYR A 37 -4.07 15.81 -2.89
CA TYR A 37 -3.89 14.67 -1.97
C TYR A 37 -2.58 14.68 -1.17
N ARG A 38 -1.83 15.79 -1.22
CA ARG A 38 -0.59 15.94 -0.47
C ARG A 38 -0.91 16.00 1.02
N ALA A 39 -0.34 15.07 1.80
CA ALA A 39 -0.63 14.94 3.22
C ALA A 39 0.14 15.93 4.11
N VAL A 40 1.20 16.55 3.59
CA VAL A 40 2.07 17.48 4.34
C VAL A 40 2.24 18.81 3.62
N GLU A 41 2.36 19.89 4.40
CA GLU A 41 2.56 21.24 3.87
C GLU A 41 3.97 21.43 3.27
N ASN A 42 5.01 20.96 3.97
CA ASN A 42 6.40 21.05 3.52
C ASN A 42 7.03 19.65 3.38
N PRO A 43 7.08 19.08 2.17
CA PRO A 43 7.68 17.77 1.91
C PRO A 43 9.17 17.66 2.26
N SER A 44 9.91 18.79 2.28
CA SER A 44 11.36 18.79 2.55
C SER A 44 11.71 18.75 4.04
N ASN A 45 10.73 18.87 4.93
CA ASN A 45 10.96 18.86 6.37
C ASN A 45 11.37 17.44 6.85
N PRO A 46 12.57 17.26 7.45
CA PRO A 46 13.01 15.96 7.96
C PRO A 46 12.14 15.41 9.10
N ALA A 47 11.40 16.29 9.81
CA ALA A 47 10.45 15.85 10.83
C ALA A 47 9.36 14.94 10.27
N ASN A 48 9.03 15.06 8.97
CA ASN A 48 8.05 14.18 8.33
C ASN A 48 8.47 12.71 8.44
N SER A 49 9.75 12.39 8.22
CA SER A 49 10.25 11.01 8.32
C SER A 49 10.04 10.44 9.72
N ALA A 50 10.29 11.24 10.76
CA ALA A 50 10.08 10.81 12.14
C ALA A 50 8.59 10.64 12.49
N ILE A 51 7.74 11.57 12.06
CA ILE A 51 6.28 11.50 12.26
C ILE A 51 5.71 10.25 11.59
N TYR A 52 6.07 10.00 10.34
CA TYR A 52 5.60 8.83 9.61
C TYR A 52 6.15 7.52 10.17
N LEU A 53 7.42 7.49 10.61
CA LEU A 53 7.96 6.32 11.29
C LEU A 53 7.16 6.03 12.58
N GLY A 54 6.86 7.06 13.37
CA GLY A 54 5.98 6.94 14.54
C GLY A 54 4.58 6.44 14.18
N ALA A 55 3.97 6.98 13.12
CA ALA A 55 2.65 6.54 12.66
C ALA A 55 2.64 5.07 12.22
N ILE A 56 3.70 4.61 11.53
CA ILE A 56 3.88 3.19 11.16
C ILE A 56 3.95 2.34 12.43
N LEU A 57 4.76 2.72 13.42
CA LEU A 57 4.87 1.98 14.68
C LEU A 57 3.53 1.90 15.43
N VAL A 58 2.76 2.99 15.46
CA VAL A 58 1.41 3.01 16.07
C VAL A 58 0.47 2.09 15.31
N ALA A 59 0.45 2.15 13.97
CA ALA A 59 -0.38 1.28 13.14
C ALA A 59 -0.01 -0.20 13.33
N THR A 60 1.28 -0.53 13.35
CA THR A 60 1.78 -1.88 13.61
C THR A 60 1.40 -2.36 15.01
N ALA A 61 1.58 -1.52 16.04
CA ALA A 61 1.20 -1.87 17.41
C ALA A 61 -0.31 -2.13 17.53
N ALA A 62 -1.14 -1.32 16.86
CA ALA A 62 -2.59 -1.54 16.80
C ALA A 62 -2.91 -2.87 16.11
N MET A 63 -2.27 -3.16 14.98
CA MET A 63 -2.45 -4.42 14.26
C MET A 63 -2.06 -5.63 15.12
N LEU A 64 -0.91 -5.58 15.80
CA LEU A 64 -0.47 -6.63 16.73
C LEU A 64 -1.42 -6.78 17.92
N GLY A 65 -1.99 -5.68 18.41
CA GLY A 65 -3.03 -5.71 19.45
C GLY A 65 -4.28 -6.48 19.02
N VAL A 66 -4.74 -6.26 17.78
CA VAL A 66 -5.89 -6.99 17.20
C VAL A 66 -5.56 -8.47 17.01
N ILE A 67 -4.36 -8.79 16.53
CA ILE A 67 -3.88 -10.18 16.37
C ILE A 67 -3.82 -10.87 17.73
N LYS A 68 -3.24 -10.21 18.75
CA LYS A 68 -3.15 -10.74 20.12
C LYS A 68 -4.53 -10.98 20.74
N ALA A 69 -5.53 -10.18 20.37
CA ALA A 69 -6.92 -10.37 20.79
C ALA A 69 -7.66 -11.50 20.04
N GLY A 70 -7.03 -12.16 19.06
CA GLY A 70 -7.66 -13.20 18.24
C GLY A 70 -8.82 -12.69 17.38
N ALA A 71 -8.82 -11.39 17.06
CA ALA A 71 -9.94 -10.73 16.38
C ALA A 71 -9.77 -10.77 14.85
N ASP A 72 -9.65 -11.97 14.28
CA ASP A 72 -9.36 -12.19 12.84
C ASP A 72 -10.34 -11.49 11.90
N ARG A 73 -11.63 -11.42 12.28
CA ARG A 73 -12.66 -10.70 11.52
C ARG A 73 -12.42 -9.19 11.47
N VAL A 74 -11.91 -8.61 12.56
CA VAL A 74 -11.58 -7.19 12.63
C VAL A 74 -10.37 -6.90 11.76
N LEU A 75 -9.32 -7.73 11.85
CA LEU A 75 -8.12 -7.59 11.01
C LEU A 75 -8.47 -7.71 9.52
N ARG A 76 -9.24 -8.74 9.13
CA ARG A 76 -9.69 -8.93 7.76
C ARG A 76 -10.53 -7.76 7.26
N GLY A 77 -11.47 -7.28 8.07
CA GLY A 77 -12.29 -6.11 7.74
C GLY A 77 -11.43 -4.86 7.54
N PHE A 78 -10.48 -4.61 8.46
CA PHE A 78 -9.55 -3.48 8.37
C PHE A 78 -8.73 -3.50 7.09
N VAL A 79 -8.16 -4.65 6.71
CA VAL A 79 -7.36 -4.79 5.48
C VAL A 79 -8.23 -4.54 4.23
N ILE A 80 -9.41 -5.15 4.15
CA ILE A 80 -10.30 -5.00 2.98
C ILE A 80 -10.83 -3.57 2.86
N LEU A 81 -11.21 -2.94 3.98
CA LEU A 81 -11.66 -1.54 3.98
C LEU A 81 -10.53 -0.60 3.60
N SER A 82 -9.32 -0.82 4.13
CA SER A 82 -8.14 -0.04 3.74
C SER A 82 -7.82 -0.20 2.25
N ALA A 83 -7.92 -1.42 1.72
CA ALA A 83 -7.74 -1.70 0.30
C ALA A 83 -8.76 -0.95 -0.57
N GLY A 84 -10.06 -1.02 -0.21
CA GLY A 84 -11.12 -0.28 -0.89
C GLY A 84 -10.90 1.23 -0.81
N PHE A 85 -10.51 1.75 0.35
CA PHE A 85 -10.28 3.18 0.56
C PHE A 85 -9.10 3.71 -0.27
N VAL A 86 -7.95 3.02 -0.24
CA VAL A 86 -6.79 3.41 -1.08
C VAL A 86 -7.14 3.30 -2.56
N SER A 87 -7.86 2.25 -2.95
CA SER A 87 -8.32 2.09 -4.34
C SER A 87 -9.27 3.21 -4.77
N LEU A 88 -10.08 3.76 -3.84
CA LEU A 88 -10.93 4.91 -4.13
C LEU A 88 -10.10 6.16 -4.47
N TYR A 89 -8.99 6.43 -3.78
CA TYR A 89 -8.08 7.53 -4.12
C TYR A 89 -7.46 7.36 -5.51
N VAL A 90 -7.14 6.13 -5.90
CA VAL A 90 -6.61 5.84 -7.24
C VAL A 90 -7.71 6.07 -8.29
N PHE A 91 -8.87 5.43 -8.12
CA PHE A 91 -9.94 5.48 -9.10
C PHE A 91 -10.64 6.84 -9.17
N SER A 92 -10.67 7.63 -8.09
CA SER A 92 -11.26 8.97 -8.09
C SER A 92 -10.58 9.89 -9.10
N VAL A 93 -9.28 9.72 -9.28
CA VAL A 93 -8.47 10.55 -10.15
C VAL A 93 -8.39 9.98 -11.57
N LEU A 94 -8.43 8.66 -11.73
CA LEU A 94 -8.51 8.00 -13.04
C LEU A 94 -9.89 8.14 -13.69
N LEU A 95 -10.95 8.21 -12.88
CA LEU A 95 -12.34 8.30 -13.31
C LEU A 95 -12.98 9.55 -12.67
N PRO A 96 -12.57 10.76 -13.11
CA PRO A 96 -12.95 12.01 -12.47
C PRO A 96 -14.46 12.21 -12.48
N ALA A 97 -14.95 12.83 -11.41
CA ALA A 97 -16.38 13.06 -11.21
C ALA A 97 -16.91 14.17 -12.13
N PRO A 98 -18.18 14.07 -12.58
CA PRO A 98 -18.93 15.24 -13.01
C PRO A 98 -18.96 16.29 -11.88
N LEU A 99 -18.89 17.58 -12.23
CA LEU A 99 -18.84 18.70 -11.27
C LEU A 99 -19.87 18.54 -10.14
N GLY A 100 -19.40 18.63 -8.88
CA GLY A 100 -20.24 18.64 -7.68
C GLY A 100 -20.40 17.28 -6.96
N TRP A 101 -19.92 16.17 -7.54
CA TRP A 101 -19.96 14.86 -6.87
C TRP A 101 -18.76 14.67 -5.94
N SER A 102 -19.04 14.52 -4.64
CA SER A 102 -18.05 14.14 -3.64
C SER A 102 -18.64 13.20 -2.60
N VAL A 103 -17.85 12.26 -2.12
CA VAL A 103 -18.20 11.34 -1.03
C VAL A 103 -17.11 11.43 0.02
N ALA A 104 -17.50 11.66 1.27
CA ALA A 104 -16.57 11.81 2.40
C ALA A 104 -15.44 12.85 2.14
N GLY A 105 -15.74 13.92 1.41
CA GLY A 105 -14.77 14.98 1.07
C GLY A 105 -13.84 14.66 -0.09
N ILE A 106 -13.97 13.49 -0.73
CA ILE A 106 -13.21 13.09 -1.90
C ILE A 106 -14.07 13.38 -3.14
N ALA A 107 -13.55 14.15 -4.11
CA ALA A 107 -14.21 14.31 -5.41
C ALA A 107 -14.17 12.96 -6.16
N THR A 108 -15.30 12.26 -6.23
CA THR A 108 -15.38 10.89 -6.76
C THR A 108 -16.58 10.71 -7.68
N SER A 109 -16.41 9.98 -8.78
CA SER A 109 -17.52 9.55 -9.62
C SER A 109 -18.21 8.29 -9.06
N PRO A 110 -19.50 8.04 -9.38
CA PRO A 110 -20.15 6.76 -9.09
C PRO A 110 -19.36 5.56 -9.63
N LEU A 111 -18.69 5.74 -10.77
CA LEU A 111 -17.87 4.70 -11.40
C LEU A 111 -16.60 4.41 -10.59
N ALA A 112 -15.93 5.44 -10.07
CA ALA A 112 -14.79 5.27 -9.16
C ALA A 112 -15.18 4.53 -7.88
N LEU A 113 -16.33 4.89 -7.31
CA LEU A 113 -16.87 4.22 -6.12
C LEU A 113 -17.22 2.76 -6.41
N ALA A 114 -17.85 2.49 -7.55
CA ALA A 114 -18.15 1.13 -7.99
C ALA A 114 -16.87 0.31 -8.21
N ALA A 115 -15.83 0.89 -8.83
CA ALA A 115 -14.56 0.20 -9.06
C ALA A 115 -13.84 -0.14 -7.74
N ALA A 116 -13.74 0.81 -6.82
CA ALA A 116 -13.15 0.60 -5.51
C ALA A 116 -13.95 -0.41 -4.68
N GLY A 117 -15.28 -0.30 -4.70
CA GLY A 117 -16.19 -1.24 -4.04
C GLY A 117 -16.08 -2.65 -4.62
N LEU A 118 -15.99 -2.78 -5.95
CA LEU A 118 -15.82 -4.07 -6.62
C LEU A 118 -14.50 -4.73 -6.26
N LEU A 119 -13.40 -3.97 -6.18
CA LEU A 119 -12.11 -4.47 -5.73
C LEU A 119 -12.18 -4.98 -4.28
N ALA A 120 -12.78 -4.21 -3.38
CA ALA A 120 -12.96 -4.62 -1.98
C ALA A 120 -13.88 -5.85 -1.84
N LEU A 121 -14.97 -5.90 -2.60
CA LEU A 121 -15.88 -7.04 -2.64
C LEU A 121 -15.21 -8.28 -3.22
N ALA A 122 -14.37 -8.13 -4.26
CA ALA A 122 -13.60 -9.22 -4.82
C ALA A 122 -12.63 -9.82 -3.78
N LEU A 123 -11.91 -8.97 -3.03
CA LEU A 123 -11.07 -9.42 -1.91
C LEU A 123 -11.86 -10.10 -0.79
N LEU A 124 -13.11 -9.67 -0.56
CA LEU A 124 -13.97 -10.27 0.46
C LEU A 124 -14.53 -11.63 0.04
N ALA A 125 -15.04 -11.73 -1.19
CA ALA A 125 -15.76 -12.91 -1.68
C ALA A 125 -14.82 -13.97 -2.29
N HIS A 126 -13.84 -13.55 -3.09
CA HIS A 126 -12.97 -14.41 -3.88
C HIS A 126 -11.51 -13.91 -3.87
N PRO A 127 -10.78 -14.05 -2.75
CA PRO A 127 -9.38 -13.65 -2.64
C PRO A 127 -8.46 -14.66 -3.34
N GLU A 128 -8.65 -14.84 -4.64
CA GLU A 128 -7.76 -15.64 -5.48
C GLU A 128 -6.45 -14.88 -5.71
N TRP A 129 -5.37 -15.61 -6.00
CA TRP A 129 -4.01 -15.06 -6.12
C TRP A 129 -3.92 -13.84 -7.06
N TYR A 130 -4.57 -13.90 -8.23
CA TYR A 130 -4.56 -12.78 -9.18
C TYR A 130 -5.37 -11.57 -8.71
N VAL A 131 -6.39 -11.77 -7.86
CA VAL A 131 -7.18 -10.68 -7.26
C VAL A 131 -6.33 -9.95 -6.23
N ILE A 132 -5.61 -10.71 -5.41
CA ILE A 132 -4.68 -10.16 -4.43
C ILE A 132 -3.55 -9.40 -5.13
N ASP A 133 -2.97 -9.95 -6.20
CA ASP A 133 -1.92 -9.29 -6.98
C ASP A 133 -2.44 -7.99 -7.62
N ALA A 134 -3.62 -8.01 -8.23
CA ALA A 134 -4.23 -6.83 -8.83
C ALA A 134 -4.52 -5.74 -7.78
N ALA A 135 -5.09 -6.11 -6.63
CA ALA A 135 -5.31 -5.20 -5.52
C ALA A 135 -3.98 -4.64 -4.99
N GLY A 136 -2.96 -5.49 -4.86
CA GLY A 136 -1.61 -5.10 -4.47
C GLY A 136 -0.98 -4.09 -5.43
N ILE A 137 -1.18 -4.25 -6.74
CA ILE A 137 -0.72 -3.29 -7.75
C ILE A 137 -1.41 -1.94 -7.56
N VAL A 138 -2.73 -1.92 -7.43
CA VAL A 138 -3.51 -0.67 -7.25
C VAL A 138 -3.12 0.03 -5.95
N MET A 139 -3.11 -0.70 -4.84
CA MET A 139 -2.75 -0.17 -3.53
C MET A 139 -1.30 0.29 -3.48
N GLY A 140 -0.39 -0.50 -4.04
CA GLY A 140 1.03 -0.19 -4.11
C GLY A 140 1.30 1.07 -4.92
N ALA A 141 0.68 1.19 -6.11
CA ALA A 141 0.80 2.37 -6.95
C ALA A 141 0.23 3.61 -6.25
N GLY A 142 -0.96 3.50 -5.65
CA GLY A 142 -1.60 4.60 -4.93
C GLY A 142 -0.82 5.06 -3.71
N ALA A 143 -0.38 4.12 -2.85
CA ALA A 143 0.42 4.43 -1.69
C ALA A 143 1.78 5.03 -2.08
N ALA A 144 2.49 4.44 -3.04
CA ALA A 144 3.78 4.95 -3.50
C ALA A 144 3.65 6.36 -4.11
N ALA A 145 2.59 6.65 -4.87
CA ALA A 145 2.32 8.00 -5.36
C ALA A 145 2.03 8.98 -4.23
N LEU A 146 1.17 8.63 -3.27
CA LEU A 146 0.85 9.47 -2.11
C LEU A 146 2.08 9.80 -1.27
N PHE A 147 2.92 8.79 -0.98
CA PHE A 147 4.19 9.00 -0.30
C PHE A 147 5.16 9.83 -1.15
N GLY A 148 5.22 9.57 -2.45
CA GLY A 148 6.09 10.30 -3.40
C GLY A 148 5.79 11.80 -3.47
N ILE A 149 4.51 12.19 -3.44
CA ILE A 149 4.13 13.62 -3.42
C ILE A 149 4.23 14.27 -2.03
N SER A 150 4.27 13.45 -0.97
CA SER A 150 4.31 13.91 0.42
C SER A 150 5.74 13.99 0.97
N PHE A 151 6.71 13.34 0.34
CA PHE A 151 8.10 13.35 0.78
C PHE A 151 9.00 14.00 -0.25
N GLY A 152 9.78 14.99 0.18
CA GLY A 152 10.93 15.45 -0.57
C GLY A 152 12.03 14.38 -0.58
N LEU A 153 12.99 14.51 -1.50
CA LEU A 153 14.06 13.53 -1.68
C LEU A 153 14.83 13.24 -0.39
N PHE A 154 15.19 14.28 0.38
CA PHE A 154 15.97 14.10 1.61
C PHE A 154 15.19 13.35 2.70
N PRO A 155 13.97 13.78 3.10
CA PRO A 155 13.15 13.01 4.04
C PRO A 155 12.85 11.57 3.57
N ALA A 156 12.63 11.35 2.28
CA ALA A 156 12.44 10.01 1.72
C ALA A 156 13.67 9.12 1.92
N ILE A 157 14.87 9.60 1.59
CA ILE A 157 16.11 8.84 1.79
C ILE A 157 16.33 8.51 3.26
N VAL A 158 16.10 9.46 4.16
CA VAL A 158 16.24 9.23 5.61
C VAL A 158 15.27 8.14 6.09
N LEU A 159 14.01 8.19 5.65
CA LEU A 159 13.01 7.18 6.01
C LEU A 159 13.39 5.80 5.46
N LEU A 160 13.75 5.71 4.17
CA LEU A 160 14.13 4.46 3.52
C LEU A 160 15.38 3.85 4.15
N LEU A 161 16.37 4.67 4.50
CA LEU A 161 17.58 4.21 5.18
C LEU A 161 17.25 3.66 6.58
N ALA A 162 16.42 4.37 7.35
CA ALA A 162 16.01 3.90 8.67
C ALA A 162 15.26 2.54 8.59
N LEU A 163 14.36 2.40 7.62
CA LEU A 163 13.64 1.14 7.38
C LEU A 163 14.58 0.03 6.91
N ALA A 164 15.54 0.31 6.04
CA ALA A 164 16.53 -0.67 5.58
C ALA A 164 17.46 -1.15 6.70
N VAL A 165 17.90 -0.24 7.59
CA VAL A 165 18.68 -0.60 8.77
C VAL A 165 17.88 -1.46 9.73
N TYR A 166 16.61 -1.10 9.98
CA TYR A 166 15.71 -1.91 10.80
C TYR A 166 15.54 -3.33 10.23
N ASP A 167 15.29 -3.45 8.93
CA ASP A 167 15.13 -4.74 8.26
C ASP A 167 16.39 -5.61 8.37
N ALA A 168 17.57 -5.02 8.13
CA ALA A 168 18.84 -5.72 8.29
C ALA A 168 19.08 -6.21 9.73
N ILE A 169 18.74 -5.40 10.75
CA ILE A 169 18.84 -5.81 12.16
C ILE A 169 17.83 -6.92 12.47
N SER A 170 16.60 -6.82 11.97
CA SER A 170 15.54 -7.82 12.21
C SER A 170 15.86 -9.17 11.57
N VAL A 171 16.50 -9.17 10.40
CA VAL A 171 16.86 -10.38 9.67
C VAL A 171 18.16 -10.99 10.18
N TYR A 172 19.25 -10.21 10.23
CA TYR A 172 20.59 -10.73 10.55
C TYR A 172 20.99 -10.58 12.02
N GLY A 173 20.37 -9.65 12.73
CA GLY A 173 20.70 -9.37 14.13
C GLY A 173 19.90 -10.23 15.10
N THR A 174 18.57 -10.15 15.03
CA THR A 174 17.68 -10.89 15.95
C THR A 174 17.21 -12.23 15.39
N GLU A 175 17.39 -12.47 14.08
CA GLU A 175 16.90 -13.65 13.36
C GLU A 175 15.40 -13.94 13.61
N HIS A 176 14.63 -12.95 14.08
CA HIS A 176 13.26 -13.15 14.53
C HIS A 176 12.37 -13.63 13.39
N MET A 177 12.64 -13.14 12.17
CA MET A 177 11.95 -13.56 10.95
C MET A 177 12.31 -14.98 10.50
N LEU A 178 13.51 -15.47 10.83
CA LEU A 178 13.93 -16.85 10.55
C LEU A 178 13.27 -17.81 11.54
N ALA A 179 13.24 -17.45 12.83
CA ALA A 179 12.58 -18.23 13.87
C ALA A 179 11.06 -18.36 13.66
N LEU A 180 10.40 -17.32 13.13
CA LEU A 180 8.99 -17.35 12.72
C LEU A 180 8.76 -18.23 11.48
N ALA A 181 9.72 -18.33 10.57
CA ALA A 181 9.61 -19.17 9.38
C ALA A 181 9.82 -20.67 9.70
N ASP A 182 10.76 -20.99 10.60
CA ASP A 182 11.04 -22.37 11.01
C ASP A 182 9.99 -22.95 11.98
N GLY A 183 9.30 -22.11 12.77
CA GLY A 183 8.27 -22.56 13.71
C GLY A 183 6.92 -22.98 13.10
N VAL A 184 6.78 -22.94 11.78
CA VAL A 184 5.54 -23.27 11.03
C VAL A 184 5.66 -24.61 10.26
N MET A 185 6.78 -25.33 10.42
CA MET A 185 6.95 -26.72 9.93
C MET A 185 6.71 -27.74 11.05
#